data_AF-A0A924GYZ3-F1
#
_entry.id   AF-A0A924GYZ3-F1
#
_cell.length_a   1.000
_cell.length_b   1.000
_cell.length_c   1.000
_cell.angle_alpha   90.00
_cell.angle_beta   90.00
_cell.angle_gamma   90.00
#
_symmetry.space_group_name_H-M   'P 1'
#
loop_
_entity.id
_entity.type
_entity.pdbx_description
1 polymer ?
#
loop_
_entity_poly.entity_id
_entity_poly.type
_entity_poly.pdbx_seq_one_letter_code
_entity_poly.pdbx_strand_id
1 'polypeptide(L)' 'MTKTLVIAEKPSVAQDIVRALTPVAGKFDKHDEYFESEKYVVSSAVGHLVEI' A
#
# COMPACT_ATOMS: atom_id res chain seq x y z
N MET A 1 6.54 10.17 13.45
CA MET A 1 5.08 10.07 13.27
C MET A 1 4.72 8.65 12.88
N THR A 2 3.55 8.19 13.30
CA THR A 2 3.04 6.85 12.95
C THR A 2 2.38 6.91 11.58
N LYS A 3 2.88 6.11 10.62
CA LYS A 3 2.23 5.92 9.31
C LYS A 3 1.19 4.82 9.41
N THR A 4 0.12 4.91 8.62
CA THR A 4 -0.87 3.84 8.48
C THR A 4 -0.39 2.79 7.48
N LEU A 5 -0.36 1.53 7.89
CA LEU A 5 -0.07 0.40 7.01
C LEU A 5 -1.35 -0.10 6.33
N VAL A 6 -1.34 -0.21 5.01
CA VAL A 6 -2.42 -0.78 4.21
C VAL A 6 -1.89 -2.01 3.47
N ILE A 7 -2.52 -3.16 3.68
CA ILE A 7 -2.19 -4.42 3.01
C ILE A 7 -3.34 -4.81 2.09
N ALA A 8 -3.08 -4.85 0.78
CA ALA A 8 -4.02 -5.34 -0.23
C ALA A 8 -3.80 -6.84 -0.50
N GLU A 9 -4.80 -7.52 -1.05
CA GLU A 9 -4.69 -8.96 -1.44
C GLU A 9 -3.78 -9.18 -2.66
N LYS A 10 -3.56 -8.16 -3.50
CA LYS A 10 -2.75 -8.29 -4.71
C LYS A 10 -2.13 -6.97 -5.14
N PRO A 11 -1.01 -7.00 -5.90
CA PRO A 11 -0.29 -5.78 -6.29
C PRO A 11 -1.15 -4.77 -7.07
N SER A 12 -2.04 -5.24 -7.93
CA SER A 12 -2.93 -4.36 -8.70
C SER A 12 -3.87 -3.55 -7.80
N VAL A 13 -4.40 -4.17 -6.74
CA VAL A 13 -5.27 -3.49 -5.77
C VAL A 13 -4.48 -2.48 -4.93
N ALA A 14 -3.24 -2.82 -4.53
CA ALA A 14 -2.35 -1.85 -3.86
C ALA A 14 -2.11 -0.60 -4.73
N GLN A 15 -1.90 -0.78 -6.03
CA GLN A 15 -1.72 0.33 -6.96
C GLN A 15 -3.00 1.19 -7.11
N ASP A 16 -4.18 0.57 -7.15
CA ASP A 16 -5.45 1.29 -7.21
C ASP A 16 -5.72 2.09 -5.92
N ILE A 17 -5.37 1.54 -4.75
CA ILE A 17 -5.41 2.26 -3.47
C ILE A 17 -4.48 3.48 -3.51
N VAL A 18 -3.24 3.34 -3.97
CA VAL A 18 -2.30 4.46 -4.08
C VAL A 18 -2.85 5.56 -4.98
N ARG A 19 -3.42 5.20 -6.14
CA ARG A 19 -4.08 6.15 -7.05
C ARG A 19 -5.24 6.88 -6.37
N ALA A 20 -6.08 6.16 -5.63
CA ALA A 20 -7.22 6.74 -4.92
C ALA A 20 -6.80 7.66 -3.75
N LEU A 21 -5.69 7.35 -3.08
CA LEU A 21 -5.18 8.13 -1.95
C LEU A 21 -4.33 9.34 -2.36
N THR A 22 -3.71 9.31 -3.54
CA THR A 22 -2.82 10.39 -4.02
C THR A 22 -3.41 11.80 -3.88
N PRO A 23 -4.70 12.07 -4.20
CA PRO A 23 -5.29 13.41 -4.06
C PRO A 23 -5.34 13.96 -2.62
N VAL A 24 -5.32 13.08 -1.61
CA VAL A 24 -5.50 13.47 -0.18
C VAL A 24 -4.26 13.19 0.68
N ALA A 25 -3.38 12.30 0.22
CA ALA A 25 -2.17 11.86 0.92
C ALA A 25 -0.88 12.38 0.28
N GLY A 26 -0.98 13.04 -0.88
CA GLY A 26 0.18 13.49 -1.65
C GLY A 26 0.82 12.37 -2.46
N LYS A 27 2.01 12.66 -2.99
CA LYS A 27 2.76 11.72 -3.82
C LYS A 27 3.19 10.51 -2.99
N PHE A 28 3.06 9.33 -3.58
CA PHE A 28 3.71 8.12 -3.09
C PHE A 28 5.02 7.88 -3.83
N ASP A 29 6.08 7.61 -3.08
CA ASP A 29 7.31 7.04 -3.63
C ASP A 29 7.13 5.53 -3.79
N LYS A 30 7.58 5.01 -4.94
CA LYS A 30 7.47 3.60 -5.27
C LYS A 30 8.76 2.90 -4.86
N HIS A 31 8.62 1.85 -4.07
CA HIS A 31 9.67 0.90 -3.73
C HIS A 31 9.40 -0.45 -4.42
N ASP A 32 10.28 -1.42 -4.21
CA ASP A 32 10.17 -2.73 -4.87
C ASP A 32 8.88 -3.47 -4.48
N GLU A 33 8.49 -3.43 -3.20
CA GLU A 33 7.35 -4.20 -2.67
C GLU A 33 6.22 -3.34 -2.07
N TYR A 34 6.40 -2.03 -1.99
CA TYR A 34 5.44 -1.12 -1.36
C TYR A 34 5.51 0.29 -1.92
N PHE A 35 4.52 1.10 -1.54
CA PHE A 35 4.44 2.53 -1.82
C PHE A 35 4.40 3.30 -0.51
N GLU A 36 5.10 4.43 -0.45
CA GLU A 36 5.22 5.22 0.78
C GLU A 36 4.87 6.69 0.54
N SER A 37 4.08 7.26 1.44
CA SER A 37 3.83 8.70 1.55
C SER A 37 4.10 9.14 2.99
N GLU A 38 3.95 10.43 3.29
CA GLU A 38 4.08 10.93 4.66
C GLU A 38 3.14 10.20 5.65
N LYS A 39 1.94 9.83 5.19
CA LYS A 39 0.86 9.28 6.02
C LYS A 39 0.67 7.77 5.90
N TYR A 40 1.08 7.15 4.80
CA TYR A 40 0.74 5.76 4.48
C TYR A 40 1.92 4.95 3.97
N VAL A 41 1.93 3.67 4.31
CA VAL A 41 2.68 2.61 3.64
C VAL A 41 1.65 1.65 3.04
N VAL A 42 1.68 1.42 1.73
CA VAL A 42 0.75 0.53 1.02
C VAL A 42 1.52 -0.62 0.39
N SER A 43 1.19 -1.86 0.74
CA SER A 43 1.80 -3.07 0.18
C SER A 43 0.72 -4.11 -0.13
N SER A 44 1.12 -5.30 -0.56
CA SER A 44 0.21 -6.40 -0.86
C SER A 44 0.71 -7.76 -0.36
N ALA A 45 -0.23 -8.61 0.01
CA ALA A 45 -0.04 -9.98 0.45
C ALA A 45 -0.85 -10.91 -0.46
N VAL A 46 -0.18 -11.64 -1.36
CA VAL A 46 -0.85 -12.47 -2.36
C VAL A 46 -1.30 -13.79 -1.74
N GLY A 47 -2.61 -14.03 -1.75
CA GLY A 47 -3.21 -15.26 -1.22
C GLY A 47 -3.17 -15.35 0.31
N HIS A 48 -3.26 -16.57 0.84
CA HIS A 48 -3.18 -16.79 2.28
C HIS A 48 -1.72 -16.68 2.74
N LEU A 49 -1.46 -15.80 3.71
CA LEU A 49 -0.13 -15.65 4.31
C LEU A 49 0.22 -16.77 5.30
N VAL A 50 -0.79 -17.46 5.83
CA VAL A 50 -0.66 -18.57 6.76
C VAL A 50 -1.71 -19.63 6.44
N GLU A 51 -1.39 -20.88 6.74
CA GLU A 51 -2.28 -22.04 6.63
C GLU A 51 -2.34 -22.79 7.96
N ILE A 52 -3.37 -23.62 8.12
CA ILE A 52 -3.67 -24.40 9.35
C ILE A 52 -3.08 -25.79 9.25
#